data_AF-A0A0G1V156-F1
#
_entry.id   AF-A0A0G1V156-F1
#
_cell.length_a   1.000
_cell.length_b   1.000
_cell.length_c   1.000
_cell.angle_alpha   90.00
_cell.angle_beta   90.00
_cell.angle_gamma   90.00
#
_symmetry.space_group_name_H-M   'P 1'
#
loop_
_entity.id
_entity.type
_entity.pdbx_description
1 polymer ?
#
loop_
_entity_poly.entity_id
_entity_poly.type
_entity_poly.pdbx_seq_one_letter_code
_entity_poly.pdbx_strand_id
1 'polypeptide(L)'
;MDQNNKELVVLKRQVSTLENQAQAVTIGTQDEYAAAADLVAKLKETGSQIKAKKESLTKPANEILKNARDLFRPIEEQFANAEAIIKTKLLGYKRKVDEEARIAEAKIAKQAESGHIKIETAERKMDAIERVDTTTRGKIGEVQIRKIKKVRITDEAALPREYLIPDNVAIRRDALGGKTIPGVEVYEEEQVAAGRF
;
A
#
# COMPACT_ATOMS: atom_id res chain seq x y z
N MET A 1 -2.44 -27.16 -23.22
CA MET A 1 -3.60 -26.26 -23.39
C MET A 1 -4.90 -27.06 -23.53
N ASP A 2 -4.96 -28.06 -24.41
CA ASP A 2 -6.18 -28.83 -24.68
C ASP A 2 -6.80 -29.57 -23.48
N GLN A 3 -5.98 -30.12 -22.58
CA GLN A 3 -6.48 -30.88 -21.43
C GLN A 3 -7.14 -29.98 -20.38
N ASN A 4 -6.58 -28.79 -20.13
CA ASN A 4 -7.17 -27.80 -19.22
C ASN A 4 -8.50 -27.27 -19.75
N ASN A 5 -8.60 -27.08 -21.07
CA ASN A 5 -9.84 -26.64 -21.70
C ASN A 5 -10.93 -27.73 -21.60
N LYS A 6 -10.56 -29.00 -21.80
CA LYS A 6 -11.47 -30.14 -21.61
C LYS A 6 -11.99 -30.25 -20.18
N GLU A 7 -11.13 -30.12 -19.17
CA GLU A 7 -11.54 -30.15 -17.75
C GLU A 7 -12.45 -28.96 -17.37
N LEU A 8 -12.17 -27.76 -17.89
CA LEU A 8 -13.04 -26.60 -17.68
C LEU A 8 -14.43 -26.79 -18.30
N VAL A 9 -14.51 -27.42 -19.47
CA VAL A 9 -15.79 -27.76 -20.11
C VAL A 9 -16.59 -28.74 -19.26
N VAL A 10 -15.93 -29.74 -18.65
CA VAL A 10 -16.57 -30.69 -17.72
C VAL A 10 -17.10 -29.98 -16.47
N LEU A 11 -16.28 -29.15 -15.82
CA LEU A 11 -16.70 -28.36 -14.65
C LEU A 11 -17.87 -27.43 -14.98
N LYS A 12 -17.81 -26.74 -16.12
CA LYS A 12 -18.90 -25.87 -16.59
C LYS A 12 -20.21 -26.64 -16.74
N ARG A 13 -20.18 -27.84 -17.34
CA ARG A 13 -21.35 -28.70 -17.49
C ARG A 13 -21.91 -29.17 -16.15
N GLN A 14 -21.04 -29.52 -15.20
CA GLN A 14 -21.44 -29.91 -13.85
C GLN A 14 -22.13 -28.75 -13.12
N VAL A 15 -21.55 -27.55 -13.16
CA VAL A 15 -22.14 -26.34 -12.55
C VAL A 15 -23.51 -26.04 -13.15
N SER A 16 -23.65 -26.04 -14.48
CA SER A 16 -24.95 -25.77 -15.11
C SER A 16 -26.01 -26.83 -14.75
N THR A 17 -25.62 -28.09 -14.60
CA THR A 17 -26.54 -29.14 -14.14
C THR A 17 -27.00 -28.87 -12.69
N LEU A 18 -26.07 -28.54 -11.80
CA LEU A 18 -26.37 -28.26 -10.39
C LEU A 18 -27.18 -26.97 -10.22
N GLU A 19 -26.93 -25.95 -11.04
CA GLU A 19 -27.69 -24.70 -11.08
C GLU A 19 -29.14 -24.95 -11.49
N ASN A 20 -29.37 -25.73 -12.55
CA ASN A 20 -30.72 -26.13 -12.97
C ASN A 20 -31.44 -26.94 -11.89
N GLN A 21 -30.73 -27.85 -11.21
CA GLN A 21 -31.27 -28.59 -10.08
C GLN A 21 -31.65 -27.64 -8.94
N ALA A 22 -30.78 -26.70 -8.58
CA ALA A 22 -31.04 -25.73 -7.52
C ALA A 22 -32.25 -24.83 -7.84
N GLN A 23 -32.41 -24.42 -9.10
CA GLN A 23 -33.54 -23.61 -9.54
C GLN A 23 -34.88 -24.37 -9.50
N ALA A 24 -34.84 -25.70 -9.66
CA ALA A 24 -36.01 -26.57 -9.62
C ALA A 24 -36.37 -27.07 -8.20
N VAL A 25 -35.48 -26.90 -7.21
CA VAL A 25 -35.73 -27.34 -5.84
C VAL A 25 -36.85 -26.51 -5.22
N THR A 26 -37.87 -27.22 -4.73
CA THR A 26 -38.90 -26.69 -3.83
C THR A 26 -38.82 -27.49 -2.54
N ILE A 27 -38.82 -26.80 -1.40
CA ILE A 27 -38.69 -27.44 -0.07
C ILE A 27 -39.99 -27.24 0.68
N GLY A 28 -40.84 -28.26 0.66
CA GLY A 28 -42.09 -28.32 1.44
C GLY A 28 -42.12 -29.46 2.47
N THR A 29 -41.21 -30.43 2.35
CA THR A 29 -41.13 -31.62 3.22
C THR A 29 -39.73 -31.85 3.78
N GLN A 30 -39.64 -32.69 4.83
CA GLN A 30 -38.36 -33.05 5.44
C GLN A 30 -37.44 -33.84 4.48
N ASP A 31 -38.00 -34.68 3.62
CA ASP A 31 -37.24 -35.45 2.64
C ASP A 31 -36.66 -34.53 1.54
N GLU A 32 -37.43 -33.52 1.11
CA GLU A 32 -36.96 -32.48 0.18
C GLU A 32 -35.88 -31.60 0.81
N TYR A 33 -35.99 -31.32 2.12
CA TYR A 33 -34.93 -30.61 2.86
C TYR A 33 -33.63 -31.41 2.90
N ALA A 34 -33.69 -32.72 3.16
CA ALA A 34 -32.53 -33.60 3.13
C ALA A 34 -31.91 -33.68 1.71
N ALA A 35 -32.74 -33.80 0.67
CA ALA A 35 -32.28 -33.79 -0.72
C ALA A 35 -31.64 -32.45 -1.12
N ALA A 36 -32.15 -31.33 -0.62
CA ALA A 36 -31.54 -30.01 -0.81
C ALA A 36 -30.18 -29.91 -0.11
N ALA A 37 -30.04 -30.47 1.10
CA ALA A 37 -28.75 -30.54 1.80
C ALA A 37 -27.69 -31.31 0.99
N ASP A 38 -28.07 -32.44 0.38
CA ASP A 38 -27.19 -33.21 -0.51
C ASP A 38 -26.78 -32.41 -1.75
N LEU A 39 -27.70 -31.60 -2.31
CA LEU A 39 -27.40 -30.73 -3.44
C LEU A 39 -26.38 -29.64 -3.06
N VAL A 40 -26.51 -29.04 -1.87
CA VAL A 40 -25.52 -28.08 -1.35
C VAL A 40 -24.16 -28.75 -1.14
N ALA A 41 -24.13 -30.00 -0.64
CA ALA A 41 -22.88 -30.74 -0.50
C ALA A 41 -22.18 -30.97 -1.85
N LYS A 42 -22.93 -31.34 -2.90
CA LYS A 42 -22.42 -31.49 -4.28
C LYS A 42 -21.89 -30.17 -4.84
N LEU A 43 -22.60 -29.06 -4.64
CA LEU A 43 -22.15 -27.72 -5.03
C LEU A 43 -20.82 -27.35 -4.36
N LYS A 44 -20.66 -27.66 -3.06
CA LYS A 44 -19.41 -27.41 -2.34
C LYS A 44 -18.25 -28.23 -2.88
N GLU A 45 -18.50 -29.49 -3.28
CA GLU A 45 -17.49 -30.34 -3.91
C GLU A 45 -17.06 -29.79 -5.27
N THR A 46 -17.99 -29.47 -6.16
CA THR A 46 -17.69 -28.85 -7.46
C THR A 46 -16.97 -27.51 -7.27
N GLY A 47 -17.38 -26.69 -6.29
CA GLY A 47 -16.69 -25.45 -5.92
C GLY A 47 -15.24 -25.69 -5.47
N SER A 48 -14.98 -26.76 -4.72
CA SER A 48 -13.64 -27.17 -4.30
C SER A 48 -12.78 -27.61 -5.49
N GLN A 49 -13.34 -28.34 -6.46
CA GLN A 49 -12.64 -28.75 -7.68
C GLN A 49 -12.28 -27.54 -8.56
N ILE A 50 -13.20 -26.58 -8.71
CA ILE A 50 -12.94 -25.31 -9.42
C ILE A 50 -11.80 -24.54 -8.76
N LYS A 51 -11.83 -24.42 -7.43
CA LYS A 51 -10.77 -23.76 -6.66
C LYS A 51 -9.42 -24.48 -6.84
N ALA A 52 -9.38 -25.79 -6.70
CA ALA A 52 -8.17 -26.59 -6.88
C ALA A 52 -7.58 -26.41 -8.28
N LYS A 53 -8.42 -26.42 -9.32
CA LYS A 53 -7.97 -26.21 -10.70
C LYS A 53 -7.42 -24.80 -10.91
N LYS A 54 -8.12 -23.78 -10.43
CA LYS A 54 -7.62 -22.39 -10.44
C LYS A 54 -6.26 -22.31 -9.76
N GLU A 55 -6.14 -22.88 -8.56
CA GLU A 55 -4.90 -22.86 -7.78
C GLU A 55 -3.75 -23.62 -8.46
N SER A 56 -4.01 -24.72 -9.17
CA SER A 56 -2.98 -25.45 -9.91
C SER A 56 -2.32 -24.62 -11.01
N LEU A 57 -3.03 -23.60 -11.53
CA LEU A 57 -2.51 -22.67 -12.53
C LEU A 57 -1.89 -21.43 -11.87
N THR A 58 -2.57 -20.88 -10.86
CA THR A 58 -2.14 -19.63 -10.24
C THR A 58 -0.95 -19.81 -9.30
N LYS A 59 -0.80 -20.96 -8.60
CA LYS A 59 0.32 -21.18 -7.68
C LYS A 59 1.67 -21.18 -8.40
N PRO A 60 1.90 -21.96 -9.47
CA PRO A 60 3.17 -21.91 -10.20
C PRO A 60 3.42 -20.54 -10.83
N ALA A 61 2.39 -19.89 -11.37
CA ALA A 61 2.52 -18.54 -11.92
C ALA A 61 2.93 -17.52 -10.85
N ASN A 62 2.34 -17.60 -9.66
CA ASN A 62 2.70 -16.74 -8.52
C ASN A 62 4.13 -17.02 -8.04
N GLU A 63 4.58 -18.27 -8.04
CA GLU A 63 5.96 -18.65 -7.72
C GLU A 63 6.95 -18.07 -8.75
N ILE A 64 6.65 -18.17 -10.04
CA ILE A 64 7.47 -17.57 -11.11
C ILE A 64 7.54 -16.06 -10.92
N LEU A 65 6.40 -15.39 -10.69
CA LEU A 65 6.35 -13.95 -10.44
C LEU A 65 7.14 -13.55 -9.20
N LYS A 66 7.03 -14.34 -8.13
CA LYS A 66 7.78 -14.12 -6.89
C LYS A 66 9.28 -14.26 -7.13
N ASN A 67 9.71 -15.33 -7.80
CA ASN A 67 11.13 -15.58 -8.09
C ASN A 67 11.73 -14.50 -9.00
N ALA A 68 10.99 -14.06 -10.01
CA ALA A 68 11.40 -12.96 -10.86
C ALA A 68 11.59 -11.66 -10.05
N ARG A 69 10.63 -11.30 -9.20
CA ARG A 69 10.75 -10.14 -8.31
C ARG A 69 11.93 -10.27 -7.35
N ASP A 70 12.10 -11.44 -6.75
CA ASP A 70 13.19 -11.72 -5.81
C ASP A 70 14.56 -11.61 -6.48
N LEU A 71 14.68 -11.96 -7.77
CA LEU A 71 15.92 -11.82 -8.56
C LEU A 71 16.32 -10.35 -8.77
N PHE A 72 15.35 -9.48 -9.07
CA PHE A 72 15.64 -8.06 -9.37
C PHE A 72 15.67 -7.18 -8.12
N ARG A 73 14.94 -7.53 -7.06
CA ARG A 73 14.85 -6.76 -5.82
C ARG A 73 16.20 -6.30 -5.26
N PRO A 74 17.24 -7.14 -5.09
CA PRO A 74 18.51 -6.66 -4.52
C PRO A 74 19.22 -5.64 -5.43
N ILE A 75 19.06 -5.76 -6.75
CA ILE A 75 19.67 -4.83 -7.72
C ILE A 75 18.92 -3.49 -7.68
N GLU A 76 17.58 -3.53 -7.64
CA GLU A 76 16.74 -2.34 -7.52
C GLU A 76 16.97 -1.63 -6.19
N GLU A 77 17.11 -2.37 -5.08
CA GLU A 77 17.44 -1.82 -3.77
C GLU A 77 18.83 -1.18 -3.76
N GLN A 78 19.84 -1.83 -4.33
CA GLN A 78 21.19 -1.25 -4.45
C GLN A 78 21.19 0.02 -5.30
N PHE A 79 20.48 0.01 -6.43
CA PHE A 79 20.33 1.19 -7.30
C PHE A 79 19.63 2.33 -6.56
N ALA A 80 18.49 2.06 -5.91
CA ALA A 80 17.74 3.05 -5.14
C ALA A 80 18.58 3.63 -3.99
N ASN A 81 19.37 2.79 -3.31
CA ASN A 81 20.29 3.21 -2.26
C ASN A 81 21.40 4.11 -2.81
N ALA A 82 22.03 3.73 -3.92
CA ALA A 82 23.06 4.55 -4.55
C ALA A 82 22.51 5.93 -4.97
N GLU A 83 21.32 5.95 -5.57
CA GLU A 83 20.63 7.17 -5.95
C GLU A 83 20.32 8.05 -4.72
N ALA A 84 19.80 7.45 -3.65
CA ALA A 84 19.50 8.14 -2.39
C ALA A 84 20.75 8.72 -1.71
N ILE A 85 21.87 8.00 -1.74
CA ILE A 85 23.16 8.46 -1.21
C ILE A 85 23.62 9.71 -1.97
N ILE A 86 23.58 9.68 -3.31
CA ILE A 86 24.00 10.82 -4.13
C ILE A 86 23.08 12.03 -3.88
N LYS A 87 21.75 11.83 -3.91
CA LYS A 87 20.77 12.89 -3.62
C LYS A 87 20.98 13.50 -2.23
N THR A 88 21.27 12.67 -1.22
CA THR A 88 21.56 13.13 0.14
C THR A 88 22.83 13.96 0.19
N LYS A 89 23.90 13.55 -0.51
CA LYS A 89 25.15 14.33 -0.59
C LYS A 89 24.94 15.67 -1.29
N LEU A 90 24.18 15.71 -2.40
CA LEU A 90 23.82 16.95 -3.09
C LEU A 90 23.05 17.91 -2.18
N LEU A 91 22.05 17.41 -1.46
CA LEU A 91 21.30 18.20 -0.48
C LEU A 91 22.19 18.67 0.68
N GLY A 92 23.11 17.82 1.15
CA GLY A 92 24.07 18.15 2.20
C GLY A 92 25.00 19.28 1.79
N TYR A 93 25.55 19.21 0.58
CA TYR A 93 26.39 20.28 0.02
C TYR A 93 25.60 21.59 -0.14
N LYS A 94 24.40 21.54 -0.73
CA LYS A 94 23.55 22.73 -0.83
C LYS A 94 23.28 23.37 0.53
N ARG A 95 22.90 22.57 1.55
CA ARG A 95 22.66 23.08 2.91
C ARG A 95 23.91 23.74 3.51
N LYS A 96 25.08 23.15 3.27
CA LYS A 96 26.35 23.71 3.75
C LYS A 96 26.63 25.08 3.09
N VAL A 97 26.52 25.16 1.76
CA VAL A 97 26.74 26.42 1.03
C VAL A 97 25.69 27.47 1.43
N ASP A 98 24.42 27.10 1.52
CA ASP A 98 23.35 28.01 1.95
C ASP A 98 23.59 28.54 3.39
N GLU A 99 24.12 27.71 4.30
CA GLU A 99 24.46 28.14 5.66
C GLU A 99 25.70 29.04 5.71
N GLU A 100 26.75 28.71 4.95
CA GLU A 100 27.94 29.56 4.81
C GLU A 100 27.57 30.92 4.23
N ALA A 101 26.69 30.95 3.22
CA ALA A 101 26.13 32.17 2.66
C ALA A 101 25.37 32.99 3.71
N ARG A 102 24.47 32.36 4.47
CA ARG A 102 23.72 33.02 5.55
C ARG A 102 24.62 33.63 6.61
N ILE A 103 25.69 32.93 7.02
CA ILE A 103 26.65 33.43 8.00
C ILE A 103 27.45 34.61 7.44
N ALA A 104 27.90 34.52 6.19
CA ALA A 104 28.62 35.59 5.52
C ALA A 104 27.75 36.85 5.36
N GLU A 105 26.50 36.69 4.93
CA GLU A 105 25.51 37.76 4.84
C GLU A 105 25.29 38.42 6.20
N ALA A 106 25.09 37.63 7.26
CA ALA A 106 24.91 38.18 8.60
C ALA A 106 26.13 38.96 9.10
N LYS A 107 27.36 38.55 8.75
CA LYS A 107 28.59 39.29 9.08
C LYS A 107 28.70 40.59 8.29
N ILE A 108 28.40 40.55 6.99
CA ILE A 108 28.45 41.72 6.12
C ILE A 108 27.38 42.75 6.53
N ALA A 109 26.15 42.30 6.82
CA ALA A 109 25.07 43.13 7.33
C ALA A 109 25.48 43.83 8.64
N LYS A 110 26.03 43.09 9.62
CA LYS A 110 26.53 43.67 10.87
C LYS A 110 27.64 44.70 10.65
N GLN A 111 28.55 44.47 9.69
CA GLN A 111 29.63 45.42 9.37
C GLN A 111 29.10 46.68 8.67
N ALA A 112 28.05 46.56 7.86
CA ALA A 112 27.39 47.69 7.22
C ALA A 112 26.60 48.53 8.24
N GLU A 113 25.85 47.88 9.14
CA GLU A 113 25.08 48.52 10.21
C GLU A 113 25.97 49.25 11.22
N SER A 114 27.13 48.68 11.56
CA SER A 114 28.12 49.30 12.44
C SER A 114 28.97 50.39 11.76
N GLY A 115 28.74 50.66 10.47
CA GLY A 115 29.45 51.69 9.71
C GLY A 115 30.89 51.36 9.34
N HIS A 116 31.35 50.12 9.57
CA HIS A 116 32.70 49.66 9.23
C HIS A 116 32.92 49.50 7.72
N ILE A 117 31.85 49.36 6.94
CA ILE A 117 31.90 49.31 5.47
C ILE A 117 30.77 50.14 4.86
N LYS A 118 31.02 50.75 3.69
CA LYS A 118 29.97 51.45 2.92
C LYS A 118 28.93 50.44 2.42
N ILE A 119 27.67 50.85 2.36
CA ILE A 119 26.53 50.03 1.91
C ILE A 119 26.80 49.42 0.52
N GLU A 120 27.29 50.21 -0.43
CA GLU A 120 27.65 49.77 -1.79
C GLU A 120 28.74 48.68 -1.79
N THR A 121 29.67 48.74 -0.82
CA THR A 121 30.71 47.70 -0.66
C THR A 121 30.16 46.45 0.01
N ALA A 122 29.15 46.58 0.87
CA ALA A 122 28.43 45.46 1.46
C ALA A 122 27.60 44.71 0.41
N GLU A 123 26.88 45.43 -0.46
CA GLU A 123 26.10 44.86 -1.57
C GLU A 123 26.96 44.04 -2.52
N ARG A 124 28.08 44.61 -3.01
CA ARG A 124 29.02 43.87 -3.87
C ARG A 124 29.60 42.62 -3.19
N LYS A 125 29.79 42.65 -1.87
CA LYS A 125 30.27 41.49 -1.11
C LYS A 125 29.17 40.44 -0.90
N MET A 126 27.90 40.84 -0.83
CA MET A 126 26.77 39.91 -0.74
C MET A 126 26.50 39.22 -2.08
N ASP A 127 26.59 39.93 -3.20
CA ASP A 127 26.41 39.35 -4.54
C ASP A 127 27.53 38.36 -4.93
N ALA A 128 28.72 38.52 -4.35
CA ALA A 128 29.85 37.62 -4.56
C ALA A 128 29.78 36.32 -3.74
N ILE A 129 28.76 36.15 -2.88
CA ILE A 129 28.60 34.95 -2.07
C ILE A 129 28.13 33.80 -2.95
N GLU A 130 28.87 32.70 -2.93
CA GLU A 130 28.53 31.48 -3.65
C GLU A 130 27.22 30.89 -3.12
N ARG A 131 26.30 30.56 -4.03
CA ARG A 131 25.04 29.88 -3.72
C ARG A 131 24.82 28.76 -4.72
N VAL A 132 24.26 27.65 -4.25
CA VAL A 132 23.84 26.56 -5.14
C VAL A 132 22.42 26.85 -5.64
N ASP A 133 22.25 26.96 -6.94
CA ASP A 133 20.94 27.16 -7.56
C ASP A 133 19.95 26.03 -7.26
N THR A 134 18.66 26.35 -7.32
CA THR A 134 17.59 25.35 -7.13
C THR A 134 17.60 24.28 -8.23
N THR A 135 18.09 24.66 -9.41
CA THR A 135 18.27 23.79 -10.57
C THR A 135 19.74 23.82 -10.95
N THR A 136 20.37 22.65 -11.07
CA THR A 136 21.76 22.53 -11.49
C THR A 136 21.84 21.61 -12.71
N ARG A 137 22.38 22.11 -13.82
CA ARG A 137 22.60 21.33 -15.04
C ARG A 137 24.03 20.80 -15.08
N GLY A 138 24.18 19.49 -15.11
CA GLY A 138 25.42 18.80 -15.40
C GLY A 138 25.62 18.58 -16.89
N LYS A 139 26.71 17.89 -17.27
CA LYS A 139 27.03 17.61 -18.68
C LYS A 139 26.08 16.61 -19.35
N ILE A 140 25.44 15.75 -18.56
CA ILE A 140 24.59 14.65 -19.05
C ILE A 140 23.12 14.86 -18.67
N GLY A 141 22.82 15.59 -17.59
CA GLY A 141 21.46 15.76 -17.10
C GLY A 141 21.33 16.90 -16.10
N GLU A 142 20.11 17.13 -15.63
CA GLU A 142 19.74 18.23 -14.75
C GLU A 142 19.16 17.71 -13.42
N VAL A 143 19.52 18.35 -12.31
CA VAL A 143 18.98 18.04 -10.98
C VAL A 143 18.22 19.26 -10.47
N GLN A 144 16.98 19.04 -10.02
CA GLN A 144 16.13 20.07 -9.43
C GLN A 144 15.79 19.73 -7.98
N ILE A 145 16.03 20.66 -7.07
CA ILE A 145 15.69 20.52 -5.65
C ILE A 145 14.30 21.11 -5.42
N ARG A 146 13.37 20.30 -4.89
CA ARG A 146 11.99 20.70 -4.61
C ARG A 146 11.70 20.64 -3.12
N LYS A 147 10.97 21.64 -2.61
CA LYS A 147 10.43 21.63 -1.24
C LYS A 147 9.08 20.93 -1.25
N ILE A 148 8.99 19.77 -0.58
CA ILE A 148 7.73 19.03 -0.41
C ILE A 148 7.25 19.26 1.02
N LYS A 149 6.00 19.74 1.18
CA LYS A 149 5.37 19.86 2.50
C LYS A 149 5.00 18.46 2.99
N LYS A 150 5.50 18.08 4.16
CA LYS A 150 5.13 16.84 4.85
C LYS A 150 4.45 17.19 6.17
N VAL A 151 3.40 16.46 6.51
CA VAL A 151 2.70 16.56 7.79
C VAL A 151 3.18 15.43 8.70
N ARG A 152 3.24 15.70 10.01
CA ARG A 152 3.48 14.71 11.05
C ARG A 152 2.40 14.92 12.11
N ILE A 153 1.78 13.82 12.53
CA ILE A 153 0.86 13.84 13.66
C ILE A 153 1.70 14.04 14.92
N THR A 154 1.42 15.10 15.67
CA THR A 154 2.10 15.43 16.93
C THR A 154 1.39 14.86 18.14
N ASP A 155 0.05 14.80 18.07
CA ASP A 155 -0.82 14.24 19.09
C ASP A 155 -2.01 13.56 18.41
N GLU A 156 -2.20 12.28 18.70
CA GLU A 156 -3.29 11.45 18.15
C GLU A 156 -4.62 11.71 18.87
N ALA A 157 -4.59 12.10 20.15
CA ALA A 157 -5.80 12.32 20.95
C ALA A 157 -6.51 13.63 20.57
N ALA A 158 -5.74 14.64 20.14
CA ALA A 158 -6.27 15.89 19.60
C ALA A 158 -6.82 15.76 18.17
N LEU A 159 -6.66 14.61 17.52
CA LEU A 159 -7.08 14.42 16.14
C LEU A 159 -8.62 14.30 16.07
N PRO A 160 -9.31 15.10 15.23
CA PRO A 160 -10.75 14.98 15.07
C PRO A 160 -11.15 13.55 14.65
N ARG A 161 -12.31 13.09 15.15
CA ARG A 161 -12.82 11.73 14.87
C ARG A 161 -13.00 11.42 13.38
N GLU A 162 -13.15 12.45 12.54
CA GLU A 162 -13.20 12.34 11.07
C GLU A 162 -11.93 11.73 10.45
N TYR A 163 -10.77 11.90 11.09
CA TYR A 163 -9.49 11.35 10.65
C TYR A 163 -9.10 10.05 11.35
N LEU A 164 -9.92 9.59 12.31
CA LEU A 164 -9.68 8.38 13.08
C LEU A 164 -10.58 7.25 12.57
N ILE A 165 -9.96 6.18 12.06
CA ILE A 165 -10.66 4.97 11.62
C ILE A 165 -10.63 3.94 12.77
N PRO A 166 -11.78 3.49 13.28
CA PRO A 166 -11.83 2.44 14.28
C PRO A 166 -11.23 1.13 13.76
N ASP A 167 -10.43 0.46 14.58
CA ASP A 167 -9.90 -0.87 14.25
C ASP A 167 -11.00 -1.93 14.42
N ASN A 168 -11.71 -2.20 13.34
CA ASN A 168 -12.78 -3.19 13.31
C ASN A 168 -12.31 -4.62 13.65
N VAL A 169 -11.04 -4.95 13.42
CA VAL A 169 -10.49 -6.28 13.71
C VAL A 169 -10.32 -6.44 15.22
N ALA A 170 -9.71 -5.46 15.87
CA ALA A 170 -9.56 -5.44 17.32
C ALA A 170 -10.93 -5.38 18.02
N ILE A 171 -11.83 -4.52 17.52
CA ILE A 171 -13.19 -4.40 18.04
C ILE A 171 -13.93 -5.73 17.96
N ARG A 172 -13.91 -6.41 16.80
CA ARG A 172 -14.57 -7.72 16.62
C ARG A 172 -14.01 -8.78 17.58
N ARG A 173 -12.68 -8.87 17.70
CA ARG A 173 -12.02 -9.83 18.59
C ARG A 173 -12.46 -9.63 20.04
N ASP A 174 -12.46 -8.40 20.51
CA ASP A 174 -12.75 -8.06 21.90
C ASP A 174 -14.25 -8.17 22.21
N ALA A 175 -15.13 -7.74 21.28
CA ALA A 175 -16.58 -7.86 21.42
C ALA A 175 -17.05 -9.31 21.42
N LEU A 176 -16.57 -10.15 20.49
CA LEU A 176 -16.88 -11.59 20.48
C LEU A 176 -16.19 -12.35 21.64
N GLY A 177 -15.13 -11.78 22.21
CA GLY A 177 -14.48 -12.29 23.43
C GLY A 177 -15.20 -11.91 24.73
N GLY A 178 -16.34 -11.23 24.66
CA GLY A 178 -17.18 -10.89 25.82
C GLY A 178 -16.93 -9.52 26.45
N LYS A 179 -16.09 -8.66 25.86
CA LYS A 179 -15.96 -7.27 26.33
C LYS A 179 -17.07 -6.41 25.74
N THR A 180 -17.84 -5.75 26.60
CA THR A 180 -18.83 -4.76 26.17
C THR A 180 -18.13 -3.47 25.71
N ILE A 181 -18.16 -3.21 24.40
CA ILE A 181 -17.60 -1.99 23.79
C ILE A 181 -18.76 -1.03 23.47
N PRO A 182 -18.77 0.21 24.00
CA PRO A 182 -19.81 1.18 23.67
C PRO A 182 -19.91 1.42 22.16
N GLY A 183 -21.10 1.24 21.60
CA GLY A 183 -21.37 1.40 20.16
C GLY A 183 -21.15 0.15 19.30
N VAL A 184 -20.95 -1.03 19.93
CA VAL A 184 -20.82 -2.32 19.23
C VAL A 184 -21.90 -3.26 19.75
N GLU A 185 -22.69 -3.81 18.83
CA GLU A 185 -23.71 -4.82 19.11
C GLU A 185 -23.26 -6.18 18.55
N VAL A 186 -23.39 -7.23 19.35
CA VAL A 186 -23.14 -8.62 18.93
C VAL A 186 -24.50 -9.29 18.79
N TYR A 187 -24.82 -9.76 17.59
CA TYR A 187 -26.07 -10.46 17.27
C TYR A 187 -25.77 -11.78 16.56
N GLU A 188 -26.67 -12.75 16.70
CA GLU A 188 -26.56 -14.08 16.09
C GLU A 188 -27.52 -14.18 14.89
N GLU A 189 -26.99 -14.61 13.75
CA GLU A 189 -27.78 -14.95 12.56
C GLU A 189 -27.56 -16.43 12.23
N GLU A 190 -28.65 -17.16 12.04
CA GLU A 190 -28.59 -18.54 11.55
C GLU A 190 -28.16 -18.55 10.08
N GLN A 191 -27.13 -19.35 9.75
CA GLN A 191 -26.66 -19.54 8.39
C GLN A 191 -26.53 -21.04 8.08
N VAL A 192 -26.98 -21.42 6.89
CA VAL A 192 -26.82 -22.80 6.41
C VAL A 192 -25.35 -23.05 6.07
N ALA A 193 -24.69 -23.87 6.87
CA ALA A 193 -23.33 -24.32 6.62
C ALA A 193 -23.34 -25.78 6.16
N ALA A 194 -22.82 -26.06 4.97
CA ALA A 194 -22.66 -27.44 4.49
C ALA A 194 -21.33 -28.04 5.00
N GLY A 195 -21.42 -29.06 5.86
CA GLY A 195 -20.30 -29.90 6.29
C GLY A 195 -20.17 -31.17 5.44
N ARG A 196 -19.04 -31.88 5.55
CA ARG A 196 -18.89 -33.24 4.99
C ARG A 196 -19.18 -34.23 6.12
N PHE A 197 -20.03 -35.23 5.87
CA PHE A 197 -20.14 -36.42 6.72
C PHE A 197 -19.05 -37.42 6.36
#